data_AF-A0A7V8ABC2-F1
#
_entry.id   AF-A0A7V8ABC2-F1
#
_cell.length_a   1.000
_cell.length_b   1.000
_cell.length_c   1.000
_cell.angle_alpha   90.00
_cell.angle_beta   90.00
_cell.angle_gamma   90.00
#
_symmetry.space_group_name_H-M   'P 1'
#
loop_
_entity.id
_entity.type
_entity.pdbx_description
1 polymer ?
#
loop_
_entity_poly.entity_id
_entity_poly.type
_entity_poly.pdbx_seq_one_letter_code
_entity_poly.pdbx_strand_id
1 'polypeptide(L)'
;MFNYLANPDRFMRFSKIATPIFALLAFVILVFGSVWSLAFAPADYLQGQSARIMFVHVPAAWVAFSAYSVMAGGSLVYLVWRHNLADVAANAASTIGATFTAVCLLSGSIWGRPTWGTWWVWDGRLTSMLVLLFIYLGYIALRSAISDKQKSASAGAILCLVGTVNIPIIRYSVVWWNTLHQPAAIIRKGGPSIHPEILQPLLFMGLGFMLLFGALLLLKMRALIFQNRAAVMFMASQFTNFQEFLQMGGYAGFVWAAWGIAFVAIVGLVIRAYQHEKFWHSEVEKLEAQLNQKKQAENENP
;
A
#
# COMPACT_ATOMS: atom_id res chain seq x y z
N MET A 1 9.56 21.92 -5.37
CA MET A 1 9.18 20.82 -6.30
C MET A 1 8.46 19.67 -5.60
N PHE A 2 8.93 19.19 -4.43
CA PHE A 2 8.29 18.08 -3.70
C PHE A 2 6.81 18.29 -3.31
N ASN A 3 6.39 19.52 -2.99
CA ASN A 3 4.98 19.82 -2.66
C ASN A 3 4.03 19.83 -3.86
N TYR A 4 4.52 19.79 -5.11
CA TYR A 4 3.64 19.90 -6.28
C TYR A 4 2.86 18.61 -6.55
N LEU A 5 3.55 17.47 -6.50
CA LEU A 5 2.97 16.15 -6.76
C LEU A 5 2.28 15.54 -5.53
N ALA A 6 2.41 16.18 -4.36
CA ALA A 6 1.66 15.82 -3.16
C ALA A 6 0.15 15.99 -3.33
N ASN A 7 -0.28 16.91 -4.19
CA ASN A 7 -1.70 17.12 -4.53
C ASN A 7 -2.20 15.99 -5.46
N PRO A 8 -3.23 15.22 -5.07
CA PRO A 8 -3.75 14.10 -5.86
C PRO A 8 -4.18 14.49 -7.28
N ASP A 9 -4.82 15.64 -7.49
CA ASP A 9 -5.29 16.04 -8.82
C ASP A 9 -4.14 16.42 -9.76
N ARG A 10 -3.11 17.08 -9.21
CA ARG A 10 -1.89 17.37 -9.97
C ARG A 10 -1.14 16.08 -10.31
N PHE A 11 -1.04 15.16 -9.37
CA PHE A 11 -0.49 13.82 -9.62
C PHE A 11 -1.27 13.09 -10.71
N MET A 12 -2.61 13.11 -10.68
CA MET A 12 -3.45 12.46 -11.68
C MET A 12 -3.25 13.06 -13.08
N ARG A 13 -3.09 14.39 -13.20
CA ARG A 13 -2.78 15.05 -14.48
C ARG A 13 -1.40 14.66 -15.01
N PHE A 14 -0.38 14.73 -14.16
CA PHE A 14 0.98 14.34 -14.52
C PHE A 14 1.06 12.87 -14.94
N SER A 15 0.53 11.96 -14.11
CA SER A 15 0.58 10.52 -14.35
C SER A 15 -0.22 10.11 -15.59
N LYS A 16 -1.30 10.81 -15.95
CA LYS A 16 -2.02 10.56 -17.21
C LYS A 16 -1.13 10.71 -18.46
N ILE A 17 -0.19 11.65 -18.43
CA ILE A 17 0.75 11.91 -19.53
C ILE A 17 2.00 11.05 -19.38
N ALA A 18 2.55 10.94 -18.18
CA ALA A 18 3.79 10.22 -17.93
C ALA A 18 3.66 8.70 -18.14
N THR A 19 2.54 8.08 -17.76
CA THR A 19 2.33 6.62 -17.91
C THR A 19 2.51 6.13 -19.35
N PRO A 20 1.82 6.66 -20.38
CA PRO A 20 2.00 6.17 -21.75
C PRO A 20 3.39 6.47 -22.31
N ILE A 21 4.03 7.58 -21.92
CA ILE A 21 5.41 7.89 -22.33
C ILE A 21 6.36 6.83 -21.76
N PHE A 22 6.27 6.54 -20.46
CA PHE A 22 7.11 5.54 -19.82
C PHE A 22 6.85 4.15 -20.40
N ALA A 23 5.59 3.79 -20.68
CA ALA A 23 5.23 2.53 -21.29
C ALA A 23 5.79 2.38 -22.71
N LEU A 24 5.70 3.43 -23.53
CA LEU A 24 6.23 3.43 -24.90
C LEU A 24 7.76 3.35 -24.89
N LEU A 25 8.43 4.17 -24.07
CA LEU A 25 9.89 4.13 -23.94
C LEU A 25 10.36 2.77 -23.41
N ALA A 26 9.67 2.23 -22.41
CA ALA A 26 9.95 0.89 -21.90
C ALA A 26 9.82 -0.15 -23.02
N PHE A 27 8.72 -0.13 -23.78
CA PHE A 27 8.51 -1.06 -24.89
C PHE A 27 9.63 -1.00 -25.92
N VAL A 28 9.97 0.20 -26.42
CA VAL A 28 11.02 0.40 -27.42
C VAL A 28 12.38 -0.07 -26.89
N ILE A 29 12.76 0.34 -25.67
CA ILE A 29 14.05 -0.01 -25.06
C ILE A 29 14.12 -1.51 -24.75
N LEU A 30 13.04 -2.13 -24.30
CA LEU A 30 12.99 -3.57 -24.04
C LEU A 30 13.10 -4.39 -25.32
N VAL A 31 12.41 -3.99 -26.39
CA VAL A 31 12.52 -4.68 -27.69
C VAL A 31 13.94 -4.57 -28.21
N PHE A 32 14.49 -3.35 -28.25
CA PHE A 32 15.87 -3.12 -28.70
C PHE A 32 16.89 -3.86 -27.82
N GLY A 33 16.77 -3.73 -26.50
CA GLY A 33 17.64 -4.39 -25.52
C GLY A 33 17.56 -5.90 -25.58
N SER A 34 16.38 -6.47 -25.86
CA SER A 34 16.20 -7.92 -26.04
C SER A 34 16.89 -8.42 -27.30
N VAL A 35 16.76 -7.70 -28.43
CA VAL A 35 17.47 -8.03 -29.66
C VAL A 35 18.99 -7.93 -29.45
N TRP A 36 19.46 -6.85 -28.81
CA TRP A 36 20.88 -6.65 -28.52
C TRP A 36 21.43 -7.79 -27.63
N SER A 37 20.77 -8.05 -26.50
CA SER A 37 21.20 -9.07 -25.54
C SER A 37 21.13 -10.50 -26.09
N LEU A 38 20.13 -10.82 -26.91
CA LEU A 38 19.94 -12.17 -27.43
C LEU A 38 20.82 -12.46 -28.64
N ALA A 39 20.86 -11.55 -29.61
CA ALA A 39 21.51 -11.79 -30.90
C ALA A 39 22.98 -11.34 -30.94
N PHE A 40 23.36 -10.30 -30.18
CA PHE A 40 24.66 -9.64 -30.34
C PHE A 40 25.56 -9.69 -29.11
N ALA A 41 25.04 -9.93 -27.91
CA ALA A 41 25.90 -10.08 -26.74
C ALA A 41 26.77 -11.35 -26.87
N PRO A 42 28.08 -11.25 -26.59
CA PRO A 42 28.98 -12.40 -26.66
C PRO A 42 28.62 -13.43 -25.60
N ALA A 43 29.02 -14.68 -25.84
CA ALA A 43 28.96 -15.72 -24.82
C ALA A 43 29.87 -15.35 -23.65
N ASP A 44 29.41 -15.62 -22.42
CA ASP A 44 30.28 -15.47 -21.25
C ASP A 44 31.36 -16.55 -21.25
N TYR A 45 32.56 -16.22 -20.78
CA TYR A 45 33.70 -17.13 -20.78
C TYR A 45 33.45 -18.40 -19.95
N LEU A 46 32.76 -18.29 -18.81
CA LEU A 46 32.47 -19.43 -17.92
C LEU A 46 31.10 -20.03 -18.17
N GLN A 47 30.10 -19.18 -18.40
CA GLN A 47 28.69 -19.60 -18.46
C GLN A 47 28.19 -19.81 -19.89
N GLY A 48 29.00 -19.48 -20.90
CA GLY A 48 28.64 -19.61 -22.31
C GLY A 48 27.36 -18.86 -22.65
N GLN A 49 26.47 -19.53 -23.39
CA GLN A 49 25.22 -18.94 -23.86
C GLN A 49 24.18 -18.73 -22.74
N SER A 50 24.32 -19.44 -21.59
CA SER A 50 23.38 -19.36 -20.47
C SER A 50 23.37 -17.99 -19.78
N ALA A 51 24.48 -17.25 -19.87
CA ALA A 51 24.60 -15.89 -19.35
C ALA A 51 23.56 -14.92 -19.91
N ARG A 52 22.90 -15.23 -21.03
CA ARG A 52 21.83 -14.37 -21.57
C ARG A 52 20.61 -14.28 -20.65
N ILE A 53 20.39 -15.25 -19.77
CA ILE A 53 19.30 -15.18 -18.78
C ILE A 53 19.51 -13.99 -17.83
N MET A 54 20.77 -13.57 -17.61
CA MET A 54 21.13 -12.40 -16.81
C MET A 54 20.39 -11.12 -17.25
N PHE A 55 20.18 -10.95 -18.55
CA PHE A 55 19.54 -9.75 -19.12
C PHE A 55 18.07 -9.60 -18.76
N VAL A 56 17.44 -10.65 -18.22
CA VAL A 56 16.08 -10.60 -17.65
C VAL A 56 16.15 -10.75 -16.13
N HIS A 57 16.95 -11.69 -15.64
CA HIS A 57 17.07 -11.99 -14.22
C HIS A 57 17.55 -10.80 -13.38
N VAL A 58 18.66 -10.16 -13.78
CA VAL A 58 19.26 -9.06 -13.02
C VAL A 58 18.38 -7.81 -13.04
N PRO A 59 17.82 -7.37 -14.19
CA PRO A 59 16.84 -6.29 -14.20
C PRO A 59 15.58 -6.60 -13.37
N ALA A 60 15.09 -7.84 -13.36
CA ALA A 60 13.97 -8.23 -12.50
C ALA A 60 14.32 -8.06 -11.01
N ALA A 61 15.53 -8.44 -10.60
CA ALA A 61 16.01 -8.17 -9.25
C ALA A 61 16.03 -6.66 -8.95
N TRP A 62 16.53 -5.82 -9.86
CA TRP A 62 16.55 -4.36 -9.66
C TRP A 62 15.16 -3.76 -9.48
N VAL A 63 14.17 -4.23 -10.25
CA VAL A 63 12.77 -3.81 -10.09
C VAL A 63 12.22 -4.27 -8.74
N ALA A 64 12.50 -5.49 -8.31
CA ALA A 64 12.12 -5.97 -6.98
C ALA A 64 12.68 -5.07 -5.87
N PHE A 65 13.98 -4.78 -5.87
CA PHE A 65 14.59 -3.87 -4.87
C PHE A 65 14.05 -2.44 -4.94
N SER A 66 13.81 -1.94 -6.16
CA SER A 66 13.29 -0.58 -6.36
C SER A 66 11.85 -0.46 -5.88
N ALA A 67 11.01 -1.46 -6.17
CA ALA A 67 9.65 -1.53 -5.65
C ALA A 67 9.64 -1.58 -4.12
N TYR A 68 10.54 -2.35 -3.50
CA TYR A 68 10.62 -2.41 -2.03
C TYR A 68 11.07 -1.06 -1.46
N SER A 69 12.00 -0.39 -2.12
CA SER A 69 12.48 0.94 -1.73
C SER A 69 11.36 1.98 -1.81
N VAL A 70 10.52 1.94 -2.86
CA VAL A 70 9.31 2.77 -2.96
C VAL A 70 8.32 2.45 -1.84
N MET A 71 8.13 1.17 -1.52
CA MET A 71 7.27 0.78 -0.39
C MET A 71 7.80 1.29 0.95
N ALA A 72 9.09 1.13 1.23
CA ALA A 72 9.70 1.56 2.48
C ALA A 72 9.63 3.09 2.63
N GLY A 73 10.01 3.82 1.57
CA GLY A 73 9.90 5.28 1.54
C GLY A 73 8.46 5.77 1.68
N GLY A 74 7.52 5.16 0.95
CA GLY A 74 6.10 5.50 1.02
C GLY A 74 5.49 5.19 2.39
N SER A 75 5.86 4.05 3.00
CA SER A 75 5.44 3.62 4.33
C SER A 75 5.97 4.55 5.42
N LEU A 76 7.25 4.94 5.35
CA LEU A 76 7.84 5.92 6.26
C LEU A 76 7.13 7.27 6.15
N VAL A 77 6.93 7.76 4.92
CA VAL A 77 6.27 9.04 4.69
C VAL A 77 4.82 9.02 5.19
N TYR A 78 4.11 7.90 4.99
CA TYR A 78 2.77 7.71 5.52
C TYR A 78 2.74 7.69 7.05
N LEU A 79 3.66 7.00 7.73
CA LEU A 79 3.64 6.93 9.19
C LEU A 79 3.99 8.27 9.84
N VAL A 80 4.93 9.03 9.28
CA VAL A 80 5.39 10.32 9.84
C VAL A 80 4.41 11.44 9.51
N TRP A 81 3.99 11.57 8.25
CA TRP A 81 3.17 12.72 7.80
C TRP A 81 1.73 12.37 7.44
N ARG A 82 1.31 11.10 7.56
CA ARG A 82 -0.04 10.63 7.17
C ARG A 82 -0.42 10.98 5.73
N HIS A 83 0.58 10.97 4.83
CA HIS A 83 0.39 11.34 3.43
C HIS A 83 -0.24 10.20 2.62
N ASN A 84 -1.52 10.34 2.26
CA ASN A 84 -2.30 9.29 1.58
C ASN A 84 -1.70 8.85 0.23
N LEU A 85 -1.11 9.77 -0.56
CA LEU A 85 -0.51 9.37 -1.83
C LEU A 85 0.74 8.49 -1.64
N ALA A 86 1.45 8.64 -0.51
CA ALA A 86 2.61 7.83 -0.20
C ALA A 86 2.19 6.39 0.16
N ASP A 87 1.08 6.25 0.89
CA ASP A 87 0.44 4.95 1.12
C ASP A 87 0.00 4.28 -0.20
N VAL A 88 -0.64 5.06 -1.10
CA VAL A 88 -1.04 4.57 -2.42
C VAL A 88 0.17 4.09 -3.22
N ALA A 89 1.30 4.82 -3.17
CA ALA A 89 2.54 4.41 -3.83
C ALA A 89 3.08 3.09 -3.27
N ALA A 90 3.10 2.93 -1.94
CA ALA A 90 3.53 1.69 -1.30
C ALA A 90 2.61 0.50 -1.66
N ASN A 91 1.29 0.70 -1.63
CA ASN A 91 0.34 -0.32 -2.04
C ASN A 91 0.52 -0.71 -3.51
N ALA A 92 0.66 0.28 -4.40
CA ALA A 92 0.87 0.05 -5.83
C ALA A 92 2.17 -0.73 -6.09
N ALA A 93 3.27 -0.36 -5.43
CA ALA A 93 4.57 -1.01 -5.60
C ALA A 93 4.57 -2.47 -5.12
N SER A 94 3.75 -2.82 -4.12
CA SER A 94 3.78 -4.14 -3.49
C SER A 94 3.55 -5.31 -4.45
N THR A 95 2.51 -5.27 -5.28
CA THR A 95 2.26 -6.37 -6.23
C THR A 95 3.30 -6.41 -7.34
N ILE A 96 3.79 -5.25 -7.78
CA ILE A 96 4.80 -5.18 -8.84
C ILE A 96 6.10 -5.80 -8.33
N GLY A 97 6.54 -5.41 -7.12
CA GLY A 97 7.70 -5.99 -6.47
C GLY A 97 7.55 -7.49 -6.20
N ALA A 98 6.37 -7.95 -5.77
CA ALA A 98 6.08 -9.38 -5.62
C ALA A 98 6.28 -10.14 -6.94
N THR A 99 5.70 -9.65 -8.03
CA THR A 99 5.82 -10.25 -9.36
C THR A 99 7.28 -10.31 -9.81
N PHE A 100 8.03 -9.20 -9.72
CA PHE A 100 9.43 -9.19 -10.16
C PHE A 100 10.35 -9.99 -9.23
N THR A 101 10.02 -10.13 -7.94
CA THR A 101 10.74 -11.04 -7.04
C THR A 101 10.50 -12.50 -7.46
N ALA A 102 9.26 -12.87 -7.79
CA ALA A 102 8.94 -14.21 -8.31
C ALA A 102 9.63 -14.47 -9.66
N VAL A 103 9.61 -13.51 -10.60
CA VAL A 103 10.35 -13.60 -11.87
C VAL A 103 11.85 -13.76 -11.63
N CYS A 104 12.43 -13.02 -10.68
CA CYS A 104 13.83 -13.14 -10.30
C CYS A 104 14.14 -14.55 -9.77
N LEU A 105 13.34 -15.09 -8.85
CA LEU A 105 13.53 -16.43 -8.29
C LEU A 105 13.40 -17.53 -9.35
N LEU A 106 12.38 -17.44 -10.21
CA LEU A 106 12.14 -18.42 -11.28
C LEU A 106 13.25 -18.38 -12.34
N SER A 107 13.57 -17.19 -12.85
CA SER A 107 14.66 -17.03 -13.82
C SER A 107 16.02 -17.41 -13.24
N GLY A 108 16.26 -17.13 -11.95
CA GLY A 108 17.48 -17.53 -11.24
C GLY A 108 17.59 -19.05 -11.11
N SER A 109 16.48 -19.73 -10.80
CA SER A 109 16.42 -21.19 -10.76
C SER A 109 16.71 -21.81 -12.13
N ILE A 110 16.11 -21.26 -13.19
CA ILE A 110 16.35 -21.69 -14.58
C ILE A 110 17.80 -21.48 -14.99
N TRP A 111 18.40 -20.35 -14.58
CA TRP A 111 19.81 -20.06 -14.85
C TRP A 111 20.75 -20.97 -14.05
N GLY A 112 20.37 -21.32 -12.82
CA GLY A 112 21.23 -22.09 -11.95
C GLY A 112 21.45 -23.53 -12.41
N ARG A 113 20.48 -24.13 -13.11
CA ARG A 113 20.61 -25.50 -13.61
C ARG A 113 21.80 -25.69 -14.57
N PRO A 114 21.93 -24.92 -15.68
CA PRO A 114 23.08 -25.04 -16.57
C PRO A 114 24.38 -24.49 -15.99
N THR A 115 24.33 -23.49 -15.09
CA THR A 115 25.55 -22.82 -14.58
C THR A 115 26.19 -23.53 -13.39
N TRP A 116 25.38 -24.06 -12.45
CA TRP A 116 25.85 -24.67 -11.21
C TRP A 116 25.31 -26.09 -11.00
N GLY A 117 24.61 -26.67 -11.98
CA GLY A 117 24.11 -28.04 -11.90
C GLY A 117 22.89 -28.23 -10.98
N THR A 118 22.30 -27.16 -10.44
CA THR A 118 21.14 -27.26 -9.52
C THR A 118 20.14 -26.13 -9.72
N TRP A 119 18.86 -26.42 -9.52
CA TRP A 119 17.77 -25.44 -9.59
C TRP A 119 17.68 -24.57 -8.33
N TRP A 120 18.16 -25.06 -7.20
CA TRP A 120 18.06 -24.38 -5.91
C TRP A 120 19.17 -24.81 -4.96
N VAL A 121 19.64 -23.87 -4.15
CA VAL A 121 20.43 -24.11 -2.95
C VAL A 121 19.93 -23.20 -1.84
N TRP A 122 20.02 -23.67 -0.60
CA TRP A 122 19.62 -22.92 0.59
C TRP A 122 20.74 -21.97 1.05
N ASP A 123 21.23 -21.13 0.14
CA ASP A 123 22.24 -20.13 0.46
C ASP A 123 21.60 -18.82 0.97
N GLY A 124 22.43 -17.93 1.52
CA GLY A 124 21.96 -16.66 2.07
C GLY A 124 21.34 -15.71 1.04
N ARG A 125 21.64 -15.81 -0.26
CA ARG A 125 21.06 -14.97 -1.32
C ARG A 125 19.69 -15.48 -1.74
N LEU A 126 19.60 -16.74 -2.16
CA LEU A 126 18.34 -17.32 -2.64
C LEU A 126 17.30 -17.32 -1.51
N THR A 127 17.71 -17.71 -0.30
CA THR A 127 16.80 -17.76 0.86
C THR A 127 16.29 -16.37 1.23
N SER A 128 17.16 -15.34 1.27
CA SER A 128 16.70 -13.98 1.59
C SER A 128 15.86 -13.36 0.49
N MET A 129 16.07 -13.69 -0.79
CA MET A 129 15.16 -13.31 -1.87
C MET A 129 13.80 -14.01 -1.78
N LEU A 130 13.77 -15.28 -1.38
CA LEU A 130 12.51 -15.98 -1.11
C LEU A 130 11.76 -15.34 0.07
N VAL A 131 12.47 -15.00 1.14
CA VAL A 131 11.92 -14.25 2.27
C VAL A 131 11.37 -12.89 1.81
N LEU A 132 12.04 -12.20 0.87
CA LEU A 132 11.52 -10.96 0.29
C LEU A 132 10.17 -11.17 -0.39
N LEU A 133 10.03 -12.25 -1.19
CA LEU A 133 8.75 -12.60 -1.81
C LEU A 133 7.66 -12.80 -0.75
N PHE A 134 7.97 -13.52 0.33
CA PHE A 134 7.01 -13.72 1.42
C PHE A 134 6.68 -12.42 2.16
N ILE A 135 7.61 -11.50 2.33
CA ILE A 135 7.32 -10.18 2.90
C ILE A 135 6.36 -9.41 1.99
N TYR A 136 6.57 -9.43 0.66
CA TYR A 136 5.64 -8.84 -0.29
C TYR A 136 4.24 -9.44 -0.20
N LEU A 137 4.14 -10.77 -0.22
CA LEU A 137 2.86 -11.47 -0.14
C LEU A 137 2.19 -11.23 1.22
N GLY A 138 2.96 -11.23 2.31
CA GLY A 138 2.49 -10.91 3.64
C GLY A 138 1.96 -9.49 3.75
N TYR A 139 2.61 -8.50 3.13
CA TYR A 139 2.11 -7.13 3.02
C TYR A 139 0.78 -7.06 2.27
N ILE A 140 0.67 -7.72 1.11
CA ILE A 140 -0.55 -7.74 0.30
C ILE A 140 -1.69 -8.41 1.08
N ALA A 141 -1.42 -9.56 1.70
CA ALA A 141 -2.40 -10.31 2.48
C ALA A 141 -2.87 -9.51 3.71
N LEU A 142 -1.94 -8.94 4.48
CA LEU A 142 -2.25 -8.13 5.66
C LEU A 142 -3.14 -6.92 5.30
N ARG A 143 -2.81 -6.23 4.21
CA ARG A 143 -3.60 -5.08 3.76
C ARG A 143 -5.00 -5.47 3.28
N SER A 144 -5.13 -6.65 2.69
CA SER A 144 -6.41 -7.18 2.21
C SER A 144 -7.30 -7.71 3.34
N ALA A 145 -6.69 -8.19 4.43
CA ALA A 145 -7.42 -8.73 5.58
C ALA A 145 -8.05 -7.65 6.48
N ILE A 146 -7.54 -6.41 6.45
CA ILE A 146 -8.03 -5.31 7.30
C ILE A 146 -8.98 -4.42 6.51
N SER A 147 -10.26 -4.37 6.91
CA SER A 147 -11.28 -3.56 6.23
C SER A 147 -11.13 -2.06 6.45
N ASP A 148 -10.66 -1.64 7.64
CA ASP A 148 -10.37 -0.24 7.94
C ASP A 148 -9.12 0.21 7.16
N LYS A 149 -9.30 1.16 6.23
CA LYS A 149 -8.22 1.61 5.33
C LYS A 149 -7.02 2.18 6.09
N GLN A 150 -7.24 2.91 7.18
CA GLN A 150 -6.19 3.62 7.90
C GLN A 150 -5.39 2.68 8.80
N LYS A 151 -6.07 1.71 9.42
CA LYS A 151 -5.43 0.59 10.14
C LYS A 151 -4.67 -0.32 9.18
N SER A 152 -5.27 -0.66 8.03
CA SER A 152 -4.63 -1.45 6.96
C SER A 152 -3.33 -0.80 6.48
N ALA A 153 -3.37 0.50 6.17
CA ALA A 153 -2.20 1.27 5.77
C ALA A 153 -1.12 1.32 6.86
N SER A 154 -1.50 1.53 8.14
CA SER A 154 -0.54 1.59 9.25
C SER A 154 0.12 0.24 9.53
N ALA A 155 -0.67 -0.84 9.56
CA ALA A 155 -0.16 -2.19 9.77
C ALA A 155 0.78 -2.62 8.62
N GLY A 156 0.37 -2.36 7.36
CA GLY A 156 1.20 -2.61 6.19
C GLY A 156 2.51 -1.81 6.24
N ALA A 157 2.45 -0.53 6.60
CA ALA A 157 3.63 0.33 6.69
C ALA A 157 4.65 -0.18 7.72
N ILE A 158 4.18 -0.59 8.91
CA ILE A 158 5.04 -1.18 9.95
C ILE A 158 5.69 -2.46 9.44
N LEU A 159 4.92 -3.38 8.87
CA LEU A 159 5.46 -4.63 8.32
C LEU A 159 6.53 -4.37 7.24
N CYS A 160 6.28 -3.42 6.35
CA CYS A 160 7.22 -3.06 5.28
C CYS A 160 8.55 -2.52 5.84
N LEU A 161 8.48 -1.62 6.84
CA LEU A 161 9.67 -1.06 7.47
C LEU A 161 10.48 -2.11 8.22
N VAL A 162 9.83 -3.00 8.98
CA VAL A 162 10.51 -4.14 9.62
C VAL A 162 11.16 -5.04 8.57
N GLY A 163 10.44 -5.36 7.48
CA GLY A 163 10.98 -6.17 6.38
C GLY A 163 12.13 -5.50 5.61
N THR A 164 12.34 -4.18 5.76
CA THR A 164 13.48 -3.47 5.14
C THR A 164 14.82 -4.02 5.63
N VAL A 165 14.87 -4.61 6.82
CA VAL A 165 16.06 -5.33 7.34
C VAL A 165 16.51 -6.45 6.41
N ASN A 166 15.60 -7.05 5.63
CA ASN A 166 15.96 -8.09 4.66
C ASN A 166 16.75 -7.53 3.47
N ILE A 167 16.58 -6.26 3.10
CA ILE A 167 17.28 -5.64 1.96
C ILE A 167 18.82 -5.67 2.09
N PRO A 168 19.43 -5.21 3.21
CA PRO A 168 20.87 -5.34 3.39
C PRO A 168 21.29 -6.81 3.52
N ILE A 169 20.47 -7.70 4.08
CA ILE A 169 20.77 -9.15 4.12
C ILE A 169 20.91 -9.68 2.70
N ILE A 170 19.95 -9.40 1.82
CA ILE A 170 20.04 -9.80 0.40
C ILE A 170 21.15 -9.01 -0.30
N ARG A 171 21.63 -7.86 0.13
CA ARG A 171 22.76 -7.19 -0.53
C ARG A 171 24.09 -7.82 -0.14
N TYR A 172 24.30 -8.05 1.14
CA TYR A 172 25.58 -8.47 1.71
C TYR A 172 25.72 -9.97 1.89
N SER A 173 24.66 -10.77 1.69
CA SER A 173 24.73 -12.23 1.85
C SER A 173 25.82 -12.91 1.00
N VAL A 174 26.13 -12.38 -0.18
CA VAL A 174 27.25 -12.86 -1.03
C VAL A 174 28.62 -12.67 -0.38
N VAL A 175 28.78 -11.66 0.46
CA VAL A 175 30.02 -11.36 1.20
C VAL A 175 30.07 -12.15 2.50
N TRP A 176 28.94 -12.28 3.20
CA TRP A 176 28.88 -12.91 4.51
C TRP A 176 28.96 -14.45 4.44
N TRP A 177 28.43 -15.08 3.39
CA TRP A 177 28.26 -16.54 3.35
C TRP A 177 28.83 -17.23 2.10
N ASN A 178 29.69 -16.57 1.29
CA ASN A 178 30.32 -17.18 0.10
C ASN A 178 29.33 -17.99 -0.76
N THR A 179 28.27 -17.33 -1.20
CA THR A 179 27.18 -17.95 -1.96
C THR A 179 27.60 -18.37 -3.37
N LEU A 180 26.80 -19.20 -4.05
CA LEU A 180 27.01 -19.49 -5.49
C LEU A 180 27.00 -18.23 -6.35
N HIS A 181 26.33 -17.19 -5.87
CA HIS A 181 26.24 -15.90 -6.51
C HIS A 181 27.54 -15.12 -6.37
N GLN A 182 28.06 -14.63 -7.50
CA GLN A 182 29.20 -13.72 -7.48
C GLN A 182 28.81 -12.37 -6.87
N PRO A 183 29.75 -11.67 -6.21
CA PRO A 183 29.52 -10.32 -5.73
C PRO A 183 29.14 -9.39 -6.89
N ALA A 184 27.86 -8.98 -6.94
CA ALA A 184 27.32 -8.07 -7.93
C ALA A 184 27.85 -6.65 -7.71
N ALA A 185 29.09 -6.41 -8.13
CA ALA A 185 29.67 -5.08 -8.16
C ALA A 185 29.93 -4.70 -9.62
N ILE A 186 28.86 -4.25 -10.29
CA ILE A 186 28.90 -3.70 -11.67
C ILE A 186 29.92 -2.56 -11.77
N ILE A 187 30.16 -1.85 -10.67
CA ILE A 187 31.20 -0.82 -10.55
C ILE A 187 32.03 -1.12 -9.29
N ARG A 188 33.34 -1.34 -9.45
CA ARG A 188 34.32 -1.42 -8.36
C ARG A 188 35.19 -0.16 -8.38
N LYS A 189 35.95 0.09 -7.31
CA LYS A 189 36.91 1.22 -7.25
C LYS A 189 37.94 1.24 -8.41
N GLY A 190 38.08 0.15 -9.18
CA GLY A 190 38.94 0.04 -10.36
C GLY A 190 38.20 -0.08 -11.71
N GLY A 191 36.90 0.21 -11.78
CA GLY A 191 36.11 0.11 -13.01
C GLY A 191 35.08 -1.03 -13.02
N PRO A 192 34.37 -1.23 -14.16
CA PRO A 192 33.36 -2.27 -14.25
C PRO A 192 33.95 -3.68 -14.17
N SER A 193 33.31 -4.57 -13.42
CA SER A 193 33.75 -5.97 -13.31
C SER A 193 33.26 -6.86 -14.46
N ILE A 194 32.43 -6.30 -15.36
CA ILE A 194 31.80 -6.99 -16.49
C ILE A 194 32.30 -6.33 -17.78
N HIS A 195 32.62 -7.15 -18.79
CA HIS A 195 33.05 -6.65 -20.09
C HIS A 195 31.99 -5.71 -20.71
N PRO A 196 32.38 -4.58 -21.33
CA PRO A 196 31.43 -3.59 -21.86
C PRO A 196 30.35 -4.17 -22.79
N GLU A 197 30.71 -5.17 -23.61
CA GLU A 197 29.78 -5.83 -24.54
C GLU A 197 28.63 -6.60 -23.86
N ILE A 198 28.82 -7.01 -22.60
CA ILE A 198 27.76 -7.60 -21.77
C ILE A 198 27.09 -6.52 -20.91
N LEU A 199 27.88 -5.55 -20.41
CA LEU A 199 27.37 -4.51 -19.53
C LEU A 199 26.37 -3.58 -20.23
N GLN A 200 26.67 -3.12 -21.45
CA GLN A 200 25.80 -2.20 -22.18
C GLN A 200 24.40 -2.76 -22.42
N PRO A 201 24.20 -3.96 -23.02
CA PRO A 201 22.87 -4.52 -23.17
C PRO A 201 22.17 -4.78 -21.83
N LEU A 202 22.92 -5.13 -20.77
CA LEU A 202 22.37 -5.27 -19.43
C LEU A 202 21.82 -3.95 -18.88
N LEU A 203 22.54 -2.83 -19.07
CA LEU A 203 22.06 -1.51 -18.65
C LEU A 203 20.84 -1.05 -19.46
N PHE A 204 20.78 -1.35 -20.76
CA PHE A 204 19.61 -1.06 -21.59
C PHE A 204 18.39 -1.85 -21.12
N MET A 205 18.54 -3.16 -20.87
CA MET A 205 17.49 -3.99 -20.30
C MET A 205 17.07 -3.49 -18.92
N GLY A 206 18.03 -3.14 -18.07
CA GLY A 206 17.77 -2.51 -16.77
C GLY A 206 16.95 -1.22 -16.86
N LEU A 207 17.32 -0.32 -17.77
CA LEU A 207 16.57 0.92 -18.02
C LEU A 207 15.14 0.62 -18.51
N GLY A 208 14.98 -0.32 -19.45
CA GLY A 208 13.67 -0.75 -19.94
C GLY A 208 12.78 -1.30 -18.83
N PHE A 209 13.33 -2.16 -17.96
CA PHE A 209 12.62 -2.70 -16.79
C PHE A 209 12.25 -1.62 -15.77
N MET A 210 13.13 -0.64 -15.53
CA MET A 210 12.86 0.48 -14.62
C MET A 210 11.80 1.44 -15.17
N LEU A 211 11.78 1.70 -16.48
CA LEU A 211 10.73 2.46 -17.14
C LEU A 211 9.39 1.72 -17.10
N LEU A 212 9.41 0.40 -17.32
CA LEU A 212 8.24 -0.46 -17.18
C LEU A 212 7.70 -0.42 -15.74
N PHE A 213 8.58 -0.53 -14.75
CA PHE A 213 8.21 -0.38 -13.34
C PHE A 213 7.55 0.98 -13.08
N GLY A 214 8.13 2.08 -13.56
CA GLY A 214 7.55 3.41 -13.43
C GLY A 214 6.17 3.53 -14.09
N ALA A 215 6.00 2.98 -15.29
CA ALA A 215 4.71 2.97 -15.99
C ALA A 215 3.63 2.21 -15.21
N LEU A 216 3.96 0.98 -14.77
CA LEU A 216 3.06 0.13 -13.98
C LEU A 216 2.71 0.75 -12.62
N LEU A 217 3.70 1.34 -11.96
CA LEU A 217 3.52 2.02 -10.67
C LEU A 217 2.52 3.18 -10.82
N LEU A 218 2.76 4.07 -11.78
CA LEU A 218 1.86 5.21 -12.03
C LEU A 218 0.44 4.73 -12.42
N LEU A 219 0.34 3.72 -13.29
CA LEU A 219 -0.94 3.15 -13.70
C LEU A 219 -1.72 2.60 -12.50
N LYS A 220 -1.05 1.79 -11.67
CA LYS A 220 -1.68 1.18 -10.49
C LYS A 220 -2.03 2.20 -9.41
N MET A 221 -1.19 3.22 -9.19
CA MET A 221 -1.53 4.32 -8.28
C MET A 221 -2.79 5.06 -8.74
N ARG A 222 -2.92 5.37 -10.02
CA ARG A 222 -4.12 5.99 -10.59
C ARG A 222 -5.36 5.11 -10.40
N ALA A 223 -5.23 3.80 -10.66
CA ALA A 223 -6.30 2.84 -10.46
C ALA A 223 -6.78 2.81 -9.00
N LEU A 224 -5.86 2.77 -8.04
CA LEU A 224 -6.18 2.80 -6.60
C LEU A 224 -6.85 4.12 -6.18
N ILE A 225 -6.40 5.26 -6.74
CA ILE A 225 -7.04 6.56 -6.48
C ILE A 225 -8.48 6.57 -7.00
N PHE A 226 -8.71 6.08 -8.23
CA PHE A 226 -10.06 5.98 -8.78
C PHE A 226 -10.93 5.00 -7.99
N GLN A 227 -10.40 3.85 -7.58
CA GLN A 227 -11.12 2.91 -6.73
C GLN A 227 -11.53 3.55 -5.40
N ASN A 228 -10.64 4.31 -4.77
CA ASN A 228 -10.95 5.03 -3.54
C ASN A 228 -12.02 6.11 -3.74
N ARG A 229 -11.98 6.87 -4.85
CA ARG A 229 -13.01 7.85 -5.18
C ARG A 229 -14.36 7.20 -5.47
N ALA A 230 -14.37 6.12 -6.23
CA ALA A 230 -15.58 5.36 -6.54
C ALA A 230 -16.25 4.79 -5.28
N ALA A 231 -15.46 4.27 -4.32
CA ALA A 231 -16.00 3.79 -3.05
C ALA A 231 -16.65 4.91 -2.22
N VAL A 232 -16.06 6.11 -2.19
CA VAL A 232 -16.65 7.27 -1.50
C VAL A 232 -17.92 7.73 -2.21
N MET A 233 -17.90 7.81 -3.54
CA MET A 233 -19.07 8.19 -4.33
C MET A 233 -20.22 7.19 -4.15
N PHE A 234 -19.92 5.88 -4.11
CA PHE A 234 -20.91 4.84 -3.85
C PHE A 234 -21.55 4.97 -2.47
N MET A 235 -20.75 5.27 -1.43
CA MET A 235 -21.29 5.54 -0.09
C MET A 235 -22.15 6.80 -0.06
N ALA A 236 -21.75 7.86 -0.78
CA ALA A 236 -22.50 9.11 -0.85
C ALA A 236 -23.78 9.00 -1.69
N SER A 237 -23.82 8.11 -2.68
CA SER A 237 -24.96 7.91 -3.58
C SER A 237 -25.98 6.91 -3.07
N GLN A 238 -26.00 6.59 -1.76
CA GLN A 238 -27.00 5.67 -1.21
C GLN A 238 -28.44 6.12 -1.44
N PHE A 239 -28.68 7.42 -1.56
CA PHE A 239 -29.96 7.99 -1.98
C PHE A 239 -29.72 9.06 -3.03
N THR A 240 -30.24 8.86 -4.24
CA THR A 240 -30.12 9.82 -5.35
C THR A 240 -31.18 10.91 -5.30
N ASN A 241 -32.29 10.67 -4.62
CA ASN A 241 -33.36 11.64 -4.42
C ASN A 241 -34.17 11.33 -3.14
N PHE A 242 -35.02 12.27 -2.73
CA PHE A 242 -35.82 12.16 -1.51
C PHE A 242 -36.79 10.97 -1.53
N GLN A 243 -37.29 10.60 -2.71
CA GLN A 243 -38.23 9.48 -2.84
C GLN A 243 -37.54 8.12 -2.64
N GLU A 244 -36.31 7.96 -3.14
CA GLU A 244 -35.48 6.78 -2.90
C GLU A 244 -35.08 6.66 -1.43
N PHE A 245 -34.80 7.80 -0.78
CA PHE A 245 -34.63 7.87 0.68
C PHE A 245 -35.88 7.40 1.43
N LEU A 246 -37.07 7.87 1.05
CA LEU A 246 -38.31 7.41 1.69
C LEU A 246 -38.56 5.92 1.46
N GLN A 247 -38.22 5.39 0.29
CA GLN A 247 -38.40 3.99 -0.07
C GLN A 247 -37.37 3.04 0.58
N MET A 248 -36.20 3.55 0.99
CA MET A 248 -35.11 2.77 1.62
C MET A 248 -34.82 1.45 0.89
N GLY A 249 -34.83 1.46 -0.44
CA GLY A 249 -34.61 0.26 -1.27
C GLY A 249 -35.63 -0.87 -1.04
N GLY A 250 -36.88 -0.55 -0.68
CA GLY A 250 -37.94 -1.52 -0.37
C GLY A 250 -38.04 -1.89 1.12
N TYR A 251 -37.13 -1.40 1.97
CA TYR A 251 -37.14 -1.64 3.41
C TYR A 251 -37.83 -0.53 4.22
N ALA A 252 -38.44 0.45 3.54
CA ALA A 252 -39.09 1.62 4.15
C ALA A 252 -39.95 1.27 5.37
N GLY A 253 -40.84 0.28 5.25
CA GLY A 253 -41.77 -0.09 6.31
C GLY A 253 -41.07 -0.48 7.61
N PHE A 254 -40.02 -1.28 7.53
CA PHE A 254 -39.24 -1.72 8.71
C PHE A 254 -38.46 -0.55 9.33
N VAL A 255 -37.80 0.25 8.49
CA VAL A 255 -36.96 1.36 8.95
C VAL A 255 -37.83 2.43 9.62
N TRP A 256 -38.89 2.90 8.95
CA TRP A 256 -39.75 3.95 9.50
C TRP A 256 -40.52 3.51 10.74
N ALA A 257 -40.94 2.25 10.83
CA ALA A 257 -41.56 1.72 12.03
C ALA A 257 -40.59 1.75 13.23
N ALA A 258 -39.34 1.29 13.04
CA ALA A 258 -38.33 1.29 14.10
C ALA A 258 -38.02 2.72 14.59
N TRP A 259 -37.81 3.66 13.65
CA TRP A 259 -37.57 5.07 13.97
C TRP A 259 -38.78 5.72 14.66
N GLY A 260 -40.00 5.43 14.20
CA GLY A 260 -41.22 5.94 14.79
C GLY A 260 -41.42 5.48 16.24
N ILE A 261 -41.23 4.17 16.51
CA ILE A 261 -41.32 3.61 17.86
C ILE A 261 -40.27 4.24 18.78
N ALA A 262 -39.02 4.32 18.32
CA ALA A 262 -37.94 4.93 19.08
C ALA A 262 -38.21 6.40 19.39
N PHE A 263 -38.70 7.16 18.40
CA PHE A 263 -39.05 8.58 18.58
C PHE A 263 -40.17 8.77 19.61
N VAL A 264 -41.25 8.00 19.51
CA VAL A 264 -42.36 8.06 20.49
C VAL A 264 -41.89 7.71 21.89
N ALA A 265 -41.06 6.67 22.04
CA ALA A 265 -40.51 6.28 23.34
C ALA A 265 -39.62 7.38 23.94
N ILE A 266 -38.74 7.97 23.15
CA ILE A 266 -37.84 9.06 23.58
C ILE A 266 -38.66 10.30 23.96
N VAL A 267 -39.63 10.72 23.13
CA VAL A 267 -40.51 11.86 23.43
C VAL A 267 -41.31 11.59 24.70
N GLY A 268 -41.86 10.39 24.87
CA GLY A 268 -42.57 9.99 26.07
C GLY A 268 -41.70 10.06 27.33
N LEU A 269 -40.45 9.61 27.25
CA LEU A 269 -39.48 9.73 28.35
C LEU A 269 -39.17 11.19 28.68
N VAL A 270 -38.96 12.05 27.68
CA VAL A 270 -38.70 13.48 27.87
C VAL A 270 -39.89 14.19 28.51
N ILE A 271 -41.11 13.94 28.01
CA ILE A 271 -42.34 14.51 28.58
C ILE A 271 -42.50 14.06 30.03
N ARG A 272 -42.33 12.76 30.30
CA ARG A 272 -42.44 12.22 31.66
C ARG A 272 -41.40 12.82 32.60
N ALA A 273 -40.15 12.96 32.15
CA ALA A 273 -39.08 13.59 32.92
C ALA A 273 -39.44 15.04 33.26
N TYR A 274 -39.90 15.82 32.28
CA TYR A 274 -40.30 17.21 32.47
C TYR A 274 -41.50 17.37 33.40
N GLN A 275 -42.51 16.51 33.27
CA GLN A 275 -43.66 16.49 34.16
C GLN A 275 -43.27 16.13 35.59
N HIS A 276 -42.37 15.16 35.76
CA HIS A 276 -41.89 14.74 37.06
C HIS A 276 -41.06 15.84 37.75
N GLU A 277 -40.16 16.50 37.02
CA GLU A 277 -39.42 17.67 37.51
C GLU A 277 -40.36 18.78 37.96
N LYS A 278 -41.32 19.17 37.11
CA LYS A 278 -42.30 20.23 37.42
C LYS A 278 -43.14 19.89 38.65
N PHE A 279 -43.57 18.64 38.79
CA PHE A 279 -44.31 18.17 39.95
C PHE A 279 -43.51 18.34 41.25
N TRP A 280 -42.29 17.81 41.30
CA TRP A 280 -41.45 17.89 42.49
C TRP A 280 -41.01 19.31 42.80
N HIS A 281 -40.74 20.14 41.79
CA HIS A 281 -40.47 21.56 41.99
C HIS A 281 -41.63 22.26 42.72
N SER A 282 -42.87 22.02 42.26
CA SER A 282 -44.06 22.60 42.92
C SER A 282 -44.29 22.06 44.34
N GLU A 283 -43.90 20.82 44.61
CA GLU A 283 -44.06 20.22 45.93
C GLU A 283 -43.00 20.73 46.92
N VAL A 284 -41.76 20.92 46.46
CA VAL A 284 -40.70 21.57 47.23
C VAL A 284 -41.11 23.00 47.60
N GLU A 285 -41.62 23.80 46.66
CA GLU A 285 -42.09 25.17 46.94
C GLU A 285 -43.18 25.21 48.02
N LYS A 286 -44.16 24.28 47.97
CA LYS A 286 -45.21 24.19 49.00
C LYS A 286 -44.64 23.83 50.37
N LEU A 287 -43.75 22.83 50.42
CA LEU A 287 -43.15 22.38 51.67
C LEU A 287 -42.28 23.47 52.29
N GLU A 288 -41.50 24.20 51.49
CA GLU A 288 -40.73 25.36 51.94
C GLU A 288 -41.63 26.45 52.52
N ALA A 289 -42.76 26.76 51.85
CA ALA A 289 -43.73 27.72 52.36
C ALA A 289 -44.33 27.31 53.72
N GLN A 290 -44.74 26.04 53.86
CA GLN A 290 -45.25 25.49 55.12
C GLN A 290 -44.21 25.53 56.24
N LEU A 291 -42.96 25.19 55.93
CA LEU A 291 -41.87 25.14 56.89
C LEU A 291 -41.50 26.55 57.37
N ASN A 292 -41.56 27.54 56.49
CA ASN A 292 -41.37 28.95 56.83
C ASN A 292 -42.52 29.49 57.71
N GLN A 293 -43.78 29.14 57.41
CA GLN A 293 -44.92 29.50 58.27
C GLN A 293 -44.79 28.88 59.66
N LYS A 294 -44.39 27.60 59.75
CA LYS A 294 -44.19 26.93 61.03
C LYS A 294 -43.08 27.59 61.86
N LYS A 295 -41.95 27.94 61.23
CA LYS A 295 -40.86 28.70 61.88
C LYS A 295 -41.31 30.08 62.35
N GLN A 296 -42.18 30.76 61.61
CA GLN A 296 -42.75 32.05 62.03
C GLN A 296 -43.66 31.87 63.25
N ALA A 297 -44.55 30.88 63.23
CA ALA A 297 -45.43 30.57 64.36
C ALA A 297 -44.68 30.14 65.63
N GLU A 298 -43.56 29.41 65.49
CA GLU A 298 -42.67 29.04 66.61
C GLU A 298 -41.89 30.26 67.16
N ASN A 299 -41.60 31.28 66.34
CA ASN A 299 -40.95 32.51 66.79
C ASN A 299 -41.90 33.55 67.41
N GLU A 300 -43.21 33.47 67.11
CA GLU A 300 -44.24 34.38 67.64
C GLU A 300 -44.85 33.92 68.98
N ASN A 301 -44.54 32.70 69.44
CA ASN A 301 -45.02 32.15 70.71
C ASN A 301 -43.83 31.85 71.64
N PRO A 302 -43.36 32.84 72.44
CA PRO A 302 -42.20 32.71 73.32
C PRO A 302 -42.41 31.75 74.51
#